data_AF-A0A2A5YSW3-F1
#
_entry.id   AF-A0A2A5YSW3-F1
#
_cell.length_a   1.000
_cell.length_b   1.000
_cell.length_c   1.000
_cell.angle_alpha   90.00
_cell.angle_beta   90.00
_cell.angle_gamma   90.00
#
_symmetry.space_group_name_H-M   'P 1'
#
loop_
_entity.id
_entity.type
_entity.pdbx_description
1 polymer ?
#
loop_
_entity_poly.entity_id
_entity_poly.type
_entity_poly.pdbx_seq_one_letter_code
_entity_poly.pdbx_strand_id
1 'polypeptide(L)'
;MLRESIRLTEEILSEGGQSQKPKLDPTVQAKLVHGRDWRIRYLNHLEEGGPLLEAGDEWSMHHGHDLAIEWGYEAWDENRIGLRCRSCDDWIQLYDVDRNPSTAPTVADLYLEHETHTVVSWRQGLEAGIECVTCGAVNDKGFPLLEAPVSAWFDDVWNG
;
A
#
# COMPACT_ATOMS: atom_id res chain seq x y z
N MET A 1 7.69 -12.38 -7.23
CA MET A 1 7.80 -10.92 -7.06
C MET A 1 8.63 -10.56 -5.82
N LEU A 2 8.29 -11.01 -4.61
CA LEU A 2 9.03 -10.67 -3.37
C LEU A 2 10.54 -10.95 -3.41
N ARG A 3 10.96 -12.17 -3.77
CA ARG A 3 12.39 -12.56 -3.86
C ARG A 3 13.20 -11.65 -4.79
N GLU A 4 12.60 -11.23 -5.90
CA GLU A 4 13.24 -10.34 -6.88
C GLU A 4 13.36 -8.91 -6.35
N SER A 5 12.31 -8.40 -5.69
CA SER A 5 12.34 -7.08 -5.03
C SER A 5 13.39 -7.02 -3.92
N ILE A 6 13.55 -8.09 -3.13
CA ILE A 6 14.62 -8.23 -2.12
C ILE A 6 15.99 -8.15 -2.81
N ARG A 7 16.22 -8.98 -3.84
CA ARG A 7 17.48 -9.01 -4.59
C ARG A 7 17.87 -7.64 -5.15
N LEU A 8 16.93 -6.95 -5.81
CA LEU A 8 17.17 -5.61 -6.38
C LEU A 8 17.49 -4.57 -5.29
N THR A 9 16.81 -4.64 -4.16
CA THR A 9 17.07 -3.72 -3.03
C THR A 9 18.47 -3.96 -2.44
N GLU A 10 18.89 -5.22 -2.31
CA GLU A 10 20.24 -5.58 -1.88
C GLU A 10 21.32 -5.09 -2.85
N GLU A 11 21.07 -5.20 -4.15
CA GLU A 11 21.97 -4.66 -5.18
C GLU A 11 22.14 -3.15 -5.02
N ILE A 12 21.04 -2.39 -4.92
CA ILE A 12 21.08 -0.93 -4.72
C ILE A 12 21.87 -0.55 -3.45
N LEU A 13 21.59 -1.26 -2.33
CA LEU A 13 22.26 -1.02 -1.06
C LEU A 13 23.77 -1.35 -1.12
N SER A 14 24.16 -2.40 -1.86
CA SER A 14 25.55 -2.81 -2.02
C SER A 14 26.35 -1.85 -2.92
N GLU A 15 25.73 -1.32 -3.96
CA GLU A 15 26.35 -0.38 -4.90
C GLU A 15 26.59 1.01 -4.29
N GLY A 16 25.70 1.46 -3.41
CA GLY A 16 25.84 2.74 -2.68
C GLY A 16 27.02 2.78 -1.70
N GLY A 17 27.67 1.64 -1.44
CA GLY A 17 28.87 1.51 -0.60
C GLY A 17 30.20 1.50 -1.37
N GLN A 18 30.18 1.51 -2.71
CA GLN A 18 31.39 1.44 -3.53
C GLN A 18 31.99 2.83 -3.78
N SER A 19 33.32 2.94 -3.66
CA SER A 19 34.10 4.19 -3.68
C SER A 19 33.98 5.07 -4.93
N GLN A 20 33.24 4.64 -5.96
CA GLN A 20 33.06 5.36 -7.23
C GLN A 20 31.61 5.81 -7.50
N LYS A 21 30.65 5.45 -6.64
CA LYS A 21 29.25 5.89 -6.77
C LYS A 21 28.89 6.90 -5.67
N PRO A 22 28.00 7.87 -5.94
CA PRO A 22 27.51 8.78 -4.92
C PRO A 22 26.86 7.98 -3.79
N LYS A 23 27.25 8.30 -2.55
CA LYS A 23 26.69 7.66 -1.36
C LYS A 23 25.19 7.93 -1.30
N LEU A 24 24.39 6.90 -1.04
CA LEU A 24 22.94 7.04 -0.87
C LEU A 24 22.64 8.03 0.26
N ASP A 25 21.57 8.81 0.08
CA ASP A 25 21.03 9.64 1.15
C ASP A 25 20.65 8.74 2.35
N PRO A 26 21.01 9.11 3.59
CA PRO A 26 20.74 8.27 4.77
C PRO A 26 19.26 7.93 4.97
N THR A 27 18.35 8.84 4.61
CA THR A 27 16.91 8.62 4.72
C THR A 27 16.45 7.59 3.69
N VAL A 28 16.95 7.72 2.45
CA VAL A 28 16.69 6.73 1.39
C VAL A 28 17.24 5.37 1.77
N GLN A 29 18.46 5.32 2.30
CA GLN A 29 19.08 4.08 2.76
C GLN A 29 18.25 3.42 3.88
N ALA A 30 17.80 4.18 4.87
CA ALA A 30 16.96 3.65 5.96
C ALA A 30 15.64 3.08 5.43
N LYS A 31 14.99 3.77 4.48
CA LYS A 31 13.76 3.28 3.82
C LYS A 31 13.99 1.99 3.05
N LEU A 32 15.08 1.89 2.30
CA LEU A 32 15.43 0.67 1.55
C LEU A 32 15.73 -0.50 2.48
N VAL A 33 16.47 -0.27 3.58
CA VAL A 33 16.77 -1.30 4.58
C VAL A 33 15.50 -1.81 5.24
N HIS A 34 14.65 -0.90 5.76
CA HIS A 34 13.36 -1.27 6.35
C HIS A 34 12.48 -2.02 5.33
N GLY A 35 12.42 -1.50 4.10
CA GLY A 35 11.76 -2.12 2.95
C GLY A 35 12.22 -3.55 2.66
N ARG A 36 13.54 -3.81 2.72
CA ARG A 36 14.10 -5.14 2.50
C ARG A 36 13.78 -6.08 3.66
N ASP A 37 14.01 -5.63 4.90
CA ASP A 37 13.92 -6.48 6.08
C ASP A 37 12.49 -6.96 6.32
N TRP A 38 11.49 -6.10 6.12
CA TRP A 38 10.10 -6.54 6.19
C TRP A 38 9.78 -7.56 5.10
N ARG A 39 10.23 -7.36 3.85
CA ARG A 39 9.97 -8.30 2.74
C ARG A 39 10.57 -9.67 3.01
N ILE A 40 11.76 -9.72 3.64
CA ILE A 40 12.39 -10.97 4.07
C ILE A 40 11.52 -11.65 5.13
N ARG A 41 11.10 -10.92 6.18
CA ARG A 41 10.24 -11.50 7.22
C ARG A 41 8.90 -11.97 6.68
N TYR A 42 8.27 -11.20 5.78
CA TYR A 42 7.02 -11.60 5.16
C TYR A 42 7.19 -12.79 4.23
N LEU A 43 8.27 -12.85 3.46
CA LEU A 43 8.58 -14.04 2.66
C LEU A 43 8.72 -15.28 3.56
N ASN A 44 9.46 -15.18 4.67
CA ASN A 44 9.59 -16.29 5.62
C ASN A 44 8.23 -16.69 6.21
N HIS A 45 7.41 -15.71 6.62
CA HIS A 45 6.05 -15.94 7.11
C HIS A 45 5.22 -16.75 6.11
N LEU A 46 5.25 -16.38 4.82
CA LEU A 46 4.56 -17.11 3.77
C LEU A 46 5.14 -18.52 3.55
N GLU A 47 6.46 -18.68 3.61
CA GLU A 47 7.13 -19.98 3.48
C GLU A 47 6.82 -20.93 4.65
N GLU A 48 6.51 -20.38 5.82
CA GLU A 48 6.06 -21.11 7.02
C GLU A 48 4.55 -21.42 7.01
N GLY A 49 3.83 -21.02 5.95
CA GLY A 49 2.39 -21.26 5.80
C GLY A 49 1.51 -20.18 6.43
N GLY A 50 2.07 -19.01 6.72
CA GLY A 50 1.33 -17.84 7.13
C GLY A 50 0.38 -17.30 6.05
N PRO A 51 -0.71 -16.60 6.44
CA PRO A 51 -1.67 -16.03 5.49
C PRO A 51 -1.08 -14.86 4.66
N LEU A 52 -1.81 -14.49 3.61
CA LEU A 52 -1.56 -13.26 2.87
C LEU A 52 -1.98 -12.04 3.70
N LEU A 53 -1.42 -10.87 3.34
CA LEU A 53 -1.90 -9.59 3.84
C LEU A 53 -3.38 -9.41 3.52
N GLU A 54 -4.13 -8.95 4.51
CA GLU A 54 -5.50 -8.50 4.33
C GLU A 54 -5.54 -6.97 4.13
N ALA A 55 -6.69 -6.43 3.75
CA ALA A 55 -6.83 -5.02 3.43
C ALA A 55 -6.36 -4.07 4.55
N GLY A 56 -6.68 -4.39 5.81
CA GLY A 56 -6.24 -3.59 6.96
C GLY A 56 -4.72 -3.61 7.16
N ASP A 57 -4.05 -4.71 6.83
CA ASP A 57 -2.60 -4.83 6.88
C ASP A 57 -1.96 -3.96 5.79
N GLU A 58 -2.48 -4.07 4.56
CA GLU A 58 -2.02 -3.27 3.41
C GLU A 58 -2.17 -1.77 3.69
N TRP A 59 -3.31 -1.31 4.19
CA TRP A 59 -3.51 0.11 4.49
C TRP A 59 -2.60 0.61 5.62
N SER A 60 -2.33 -0.26 6.60
CA SER A 60 -1.44 0.04 7.73
C SER A 60 0.01 0.28 7.29
N MET A 61 0.49 -0.47 6.30
CA MET A 61 1.83 -0.27 5.71
C MET A 61 2.02 1.11 5.08
N HIS A 62 0.91 1.74 4.68
CA HIS A 62 0.91 3.02 3.97
C HIS A 62 0.43 4.19 4.82
N HIS A 63 0.35 4.01 6.15
CA HIS A 63 -0.03 5.08 7.06
C HIS A 63 0.90 6.29 6.93
N GLY A 64 0.31 7.46 6.66
CA GLY A 64 1.04 8.72 6.46
C GLY A 64 1.63 8.91 5.06
N HIS A 65 1.31 8.04 4.09
CA HIS A 65 1.66 8.24 2.68
C HIS A 65 0.59 9.03 1.92
N ASP A 66 1.00 9.62 0.79
CA ASP A 66 0.08 10.24 -0.18
C ASP A 66 -0.61 9.15 -1.01
N LEU A 67 -1.93 9.04 -0.83
CA LEU A 67 -2.77 8.04 -1.48
C LEU A 67 -3.80 8.70 -2.38
N ALA A 68 -4.07 8.06 -3.51
CA ALA A 68 -5.09 8.49 -4.45
C ALA A 68 -5.82 7.30 -5.06
N ILE A 69 -7.09 7.52 -5.41
CA ILE A 69 -7.88 6.55 -6.16
C ILE A 69 -7.82 6.93 -7.64
N GLU A 70 -7.31 6.00 -8.44
CA GLU A 70 -6.94 6.23 -9.83
C GLU A 70 -7.22 4.99 -10.71
N TRP A 71 -7.37 5.22 -12.01
CA TRP A 71 -7.44 4.15 -13.01
C TRP A 71 -6.06 3.55 -13.28
N GLY A 72 -6.01 2.24 -13.53
CA GLY A 72 -4.84 1.54 -14.07
C GLY A 72 -4.44 2.13 -15.42
N TYR A 73 -3.28 2.78 -15.51
CA TYR A 73 -2.81 3.45 -16.73
C TYR A 73 -2.06 2.53 -17.70
N GLU A 74 -1.81 1.28 -17.34
CA GLU A 74 -1.15 0.35 -18.27
C GLU A 74 -2.15 -0.19 -19.29
N ALA A 75 -1.72 -0.39 -20.54
CA ALA A 75 -2.59 -0.78 -21.66
C ALA A 75 -3.31 -2.14 -21.46
N TRP A 76 -2.90 -2.93 -20.47
CA TRP A 76 -3.56 -4.18 -20.07
C TRP A 76 -4.50 -4.02 -18.86
N ASP A 77 -4.63 -2.81 -18.32
CA ASP A 77 -5.22 -2.50 -17.01
C ASP A 77 -6.30 -1.39 -17.09
N GLU A 78 -6.69 -0.98 -18.31
CA GLU A 78 -7.58 0.17 -18.60
C GLU A 78 -9.00 0.07 -18.00
N ASN A 79 -9.40 -1.09 -17.46
CA ASN A 79 -10.68 -1.28 -16.78
C ASN A 79 -10.52 -1.60 -15.29
N ARG A 80 -9.40 -1.24 -14.67
CA ARG A 80 -9.16 -1.46 -13.24
C ARG A 80 -9.03 -0.13 -12.52
N ILE A 81 -9.69 -0.03 -11.37
CA ILE A 81 -9.60 1.13 -10.47
C ILE A 81 -8.97 0.69 -9.16
N GLY A 82 -8.09 1.52 -8.62
CA GLY A 82 -7.28 1.11 -7.48
C GLY A 82 -6.87 2.25 -6.57
N LEU A 83 -6.40 1.85 -5.40
CA LEU A 83 -5.74 2.72 -4.45
C LEU A 83 -4.25 2.71 -4.77
N ARG A 84 -3.73 3.83 -5.27
CA ARG A 84 -2.30 4.02 -5.55
C ARG A 84 -1.63 4.76 -4.40
N CYS A 85 -0.49 4.24 -3.96
CA CYS A 85 0.40 4.98 -3.08
C CYS A 85 1.39 5.76 -3.94
N ARG A 86 1.17 7.08 -4.08
CA ARG A 86 2.07 7.96 -4.84
C ARG A 86 3.43 8.14 -4.17
N SER A 87 3.50 7.98 -2.85
CA SER A 87 4.77 8.02 -2.11
C SER A 87 5.67 6.80 -2.37
N CYS A 88 5.06 5.64 -2.62
CA CYS A 88 5.79 4.40 -2.96
C CYS A 88 5.89 4.18 -4.48
N ASP A 89 5.12 4.94 -5.26
CA ASP A 89 4.89 4.72 -6.69
C ASP A 89 4.38 3.31 -7.01
N ASP A 90 3.45 2.80 -6.18
CA ASP A 90 2.96 1.41 -6.26
C ASP A 90 1.44 1.33 -6.04
N TRP A 91 0.84 0.26 -6.55
CA TRP A 91 -0.57 -0.07 -6.31
C TRP A 91 -0.70 -0.82 -4.99
N ILE A 92 -1.57 -0.32 -4.10
CA ILE A 92 -1.93 -1.05 -2.87
C ILE A 92 -2.96 -2.12 -3.23
N GLN A 93 -4.05 -1.70 -3.86
CA GLN A 93 -5.17 -2.53 -4.25
C GLN A 93 -5.69 -2.09 -5.61
N LEU A 94 -6.15 -3.04 -6.40
CA LEU A 94 -6.58 -2.77 -7.77
C LEU A 94 -7.66 -3.78 -8.18
N TYR A 95 -8.83 -3.27 -8.56
CA TYR A 95 -10.04 -4.07 -8.78
C TYR A 95 -10.52 -3.92 -10.21
N ASP A 96 -11.01 -5.03 -10.78
CA ASP A 96 -11.76 -5.00 -12.03
C ASP A 96 -13.06 -4.21 -11.87
N VAL A 97 -13.31 -3.28 -12.79
CA VAL A 97 -14.57 -2.55 -12.85
C VAL A 97 -15.55 -3.35 -13.68
N ASP A 98 -16.47 -4.03 -13.00
CA ASP A 98 -17.55 -4.75 -13.64
C ASP A 98 -18.58 -3.77 -14.24
N ARG A 99 -18.93 -3.99 -15.50
CA ARG A 99 -19.92 -3.15 -16.21
C ARG A 99 -21.37 -3.52 -15.87
N ASN A 100 -21.56 -4.59 -15.09
CA ASN A 100 -22.87 -5.08 -14.69
C ASN A 100 -23.11 -4.72 -13.22
N PRO A 101 -24.08 -3.83 -12.92
CA PRO A 101 -24.27 -3.36 -11.56
C PRO A 101 -24.74 -4.49 -10.64
N SER A 102 -24.00 -4.63 -9.53
CA SER A 102 -24.35 -5.45 -8.37
C SER A 102 -25.46 -4.79 -7.55
N THR A 103 -26.19 -5.56 -6.73
CA THR A 103 -27.21 -5.03 -5.80
C THR A 103 -26.61 -4.38 -4.56
N ALA A 104 -25.36 -4.69 -4.23
CA ALA A 104 -24.59 -4.07 -3.15
C ALA A 104 -23.33 -3.40 -3.72
N PRO A 105 -22.97 -2.19 -3.26
CA PRO A 105 -21.77 -1.51 -3.74
C PRO A 105 -20.51 -2.32 -3.37
N THR A 106 -19.66 -2.54 -4.36
CA THR A 106 -18.34 -3.15 -4.21
C THR A 106 -17.31 -2.09 -3.80
N VAL A 107 -16.10 -2.53 -3.44
CA VAL A 107 -14.97 -1.59 -3.23
C VAL A 107 -14.64 -0.83 -4.52
N ALA A 108 -14.77 -1.47 -5.70
CA ALA A 108 -14.58 -0.80 -6.98
C ALA A 108 -15.62 0.31 -7.20
N ASP A 109 -16.89 0.08 -6.84
CA ASP A 109 -17.94 1.10 -6.93
C ASP A 109 -17.63 2.30 -6.03
N LEU A 110 -17.20 2.05 -4.79
CA LEU A 110 -16.77 3.10 -3.86
C LEU A 110 -15.57 3.88 -4.41
N TYR A 111 -14.61 3.19 -5.02
CA TYR A 111 -13.45 3.82 -5.64
C TYR A 111 -13.84 4.69 -6.84
N LEU A 112 -14.80 4.25 -7.67
CA LEU A 112 -15.31 5.05 -8.79
C LEU A 112 -15.94 6.36 -8.34
N GLU A 113 -16.72 6.32 -7.26
CA GLU A 113 -17.34 7.53 -6.69
C GLU A 113 -16.31 8.53 -6.13
N HIS A 114 -15.10 8.06 -5.83
CA HIS A 114 -14.02 8.84 -5.24
C HIS A 114 -12.80 8.95 -6.16
N GLU A 115 -13.00 8.73 -7.47
CA GLU A 115 -11.96 8.92 -8.47
C GLU A 115 -11.39 10.35 -8.34
N THR A 116 -10.06 10.49 -8.38
CA THR A 116 -9.32 11.75 -8.22
C THR A 116 -9.36 12.40 -6.83
N HIS A 117 -10.09 11.83 -5.86
CA HIS A 117 -10.08 12.34 -4.50
C HIS A 117 -8.76 12.01 -3.80
N THR A 118 -8.34 12.92 -2.92
CA THR A 118 -7.26 12.65 -1.98
C THR A 118 -7.81 11.83 -0.83
N VAL A 119 -7.15 10.70 -0.56
CA VAL A 119 -7.49 9.82 0.55
C VAL A 119 -6.26 9.63 1.43
N VAL A 120 -6.49 9.24 2.68
CA VAL A 120 -5.42 8.91 3.63
C VAL A 120 -5.74 7.58 4.27
N SER A 121 -4.70 6.79 4.57
CA SER A 121 -4.87 5.63 5.43
C SER A 121 -4.61 6.00 6.89
N TRP A 122 -5.41 5.43 7.78
CA TRP A 122 -5.26 5.57 9.22
C TRP A 122 -5.13 4.20 9.87
N ARG A 123 -4.50 4.18 11.04
CA ARG A 123 -4.42 3.00 11.89
C ARG A 123 -4.65 3.39 13.35
N GLN A 124 -5.50 2.65 14.04
CA GLN A 124 -5.77 2.79 15.47
C GLN A 124 -5.78 1.41 16.14
N GLY A 125 -4.62 1.01 16.68
CA GLY A 125 -4.46 -0.30 17.28
C GLY A 125 -4.59 -1.43 16.24
N LEU A 126 -5.65 -2.23 16.39
CA LEU A 126 -5.97 -3.37 15.53
C LEU A 126 -7.00 -3.03 14.44
N GLU A 127 -7.33 -1.75 14.26
CA GLU A 127 -8.20 -1.29 13.18
C GLU A 127 -7.43 -0.36 12.25
N ALA A 128 -7.70 -0.48 10.96
CA ALA A 128 -7.19 0.43 9.94
C ALA A 128 -8.27 0.77 8.93
N GLY A 129 -8.07 1.86 8.21
CA GLY A 129 -9.05 2.27 7.22
C GLY A 129 -8.54 3.34 6.27
N ILE A 130 -9.42 3.70 5.33
CA ILE A 130 -9.22 4.76 4.35
C ILE A 130 -10.24 5.86 4.62
N GLU A 131 -9.77 7.10 4.69
CA GLU A 131 -10.60 8.29 4.78
C GLU A 131 -10.44 9.15 3.53
N CYS A 132 -11.54 9.66 2.99
CA CYS A 132 -11.53 10.65 1.94
C CYS A 132 -11.43 12.06 2.53
N VAL A 133 -10.31 12.71 2.27
CA VAL A 133 -10.06 14.10 2.70
C VAL A 133 -10.89 15.06 1.86
N THR A 134 -11.01 14.81 0.55
CA THR A 134 -11.80 15.65 -0.36
C THR A 134 -13.27 15.72 0.06
N CYS A 135 -13.90 14.57 0.36
CA CYS A 135 -15.27 14.51 0.86
C CYS A 135 -15.40 15.06 2.29
N GLY A 136 -14.36 14.87 3.13
CA GLY A 136 -14.32 15.38 4.51
C GLY A 136 -14.08 16.90 4.64
N ALA A 137 -13.72 17.57 3.55
CA ALA A 137 -13.41 19.01 3.56
C ALA A 137 -14.63 19.88 3.91
N VAL A 138 -15.85 19.36 3.76
CA VAL A 138 -17.10 20.10 4.06
C VAL A 138 -17.50 20.05 5.54
N ASN A 139 -16.91 19.18 6.36
CA ASN A 139 -17.35 18.90 7.73
C ASN A 139 -16.22 18.86 8.78
N ASP A 140 -15.01 19.34 8.44
CA ASP A 140 -13.80 19.36 9.30
C ASP A 140 -13.48 17.99 9.96
N LYS A 141 -13.99 16.92 9.37
CA LYS A 141 -13.81 15.53 9.78
C LYS A 141 -13.62 14.71 8.51
N GLY A 142 -12.64 13.82 8.48
CA GLY A 142 -12.46 12.89 7.37
C GLY A 142 -13.76 12.13 7.07
N PHE A 143 -14.02 11.84 5.79
CA PHE A 143 -15.14 10.99 5.41
C PHE A 143 -14.64 9.53 5.38
N PRO A 144 -15.06 8.66 6.32
CA PRO A 144 -14.60 7.28 6.34
C PRO A 144 -15.14 6.52 5.12
N LEU A 145 -14.24 5.89 4.35
CA LEU A 145 -14.58 5.10 3.17
C LEU A 145 -14.60 3.62 3.47
N LEU A 146 -13.53 3.12 4.09
CA LEU A 146 -13.29 1.71 4.33
C LEU A 146 -12.67 1.52 5.71
N GLU A 147 -12.95 0.39 6.32
CA GLU A 147 -12.41 -0.03 7.61
C GLU A 147 -12.27 -1.56 7.60
N ALA A 148 -11.16 -2.05 8.17
CA ALA A 148 -10.85 -3.46 8.28
C ALA A 148 -9.91 -3.70 9.47
N PRO A 149 -10.01 -4.88 10.09
CA PRO A 149 -9.08 -5.26 11.15
C PRO A 149 -7.68 -5.43 10.58
N VAL A 150 -6.69 -5.10 11.41
CA VAL A 150 -5.27 -5.44 11.22
C VAL A 150 -5.03 -6.82 11.80
N SER A 151 -4.37 -7.67 11.03
CA SER A 151 -4.04 -9.01 11.44
C SER A 151 -3.14 -9.01 12.68
N ALA A 152 -3.43 -9.89 13.64
CA ALA A 152 -2.63 -9.98 14.87
C ALA A 152 -1.15 -10.33 14.62
N TRP A 153 -0.85 -11.06 13.54
CA TRP A 153 0.51 -11.43 13.13
C TRP A 153 1.26 -10.28 12.44
N PHE A 154 0.55 -9.27 11.94
CA PHE A 154 1.11 -8.26 11.06
C PHE A 154 2.25 -7.49 11.74
N ASP A 155 2.06 -7.06 12.99
CA ASP A 155 3.07 -6.27 13.69
C ASP A 155 4.36 -7.03 13.96
N ASP A 156 4.28 -8.34 14.22
CA ASP A 156 5.45 -9.20 14.41
C ASP A 156 6.29 -9.26 13.13
N VAL A 157 5.64 -9.25 11.97
CA VAL A 157 6.30 -9.27 10.66
C VAL A 157 6.74 -7.87 10.22
N TRP A 158 5.94 -6.84 10.47
CA TRP A 158 6.17 -5.48 9.98
C TRP A 158 7.23 -4.74 10.83
N ASN A 159 7.11 -4.82 12.15
CA ASN A 159 7.94 -4.08 13.11
C ASN A 159 9.05 -4.92 13.78
N GLY A 160 9.04 -6.25 13.60
CA GLY A 160 10.02 -7.17 14.19
C GLY A 160 11.44 -7.07 13.66
#